data_AF-A0A7K2MKP2-F1
#
_entry.id   AF-A0A7K2MKP2-F1
#
_cell.length_a   1.000
_cell.length_b   1.000
_cell.length_c   1.000
_cell.angle_alpha   90.00
_cell.angle_beta   90.00
_cell.angle_gamma   90.00
#
_symmetry.space_group_name_H-M   'P 1'
#
loop_
_entity.id
_entity.type
_entity.pdbx_description
1 polymer ?
#
loop_
_entity_poly.entity_id
_entity_poly.type
_entity_poly.pdbx_seq_one_letter_code
_entity_poly.pdbx_strand_id
1 'polypeptide(L)' 'MTDRLTCLPMASVLVVEDDPVIRAALIEVLTGHGYAVKTAHQGFEALRDITQSPP' A
#
# COMPACT_ATOMS: atom_id res chain seq x y z
N MET A 1 -4.25 18.50 26.15
CA MET A 1 -5.08 18.46 24.92
C MET A 1 -4.45 17.46 23.97
N THR A 2 -4.51 16.18 24.35
CA THR A 2 -3.79 15.09 23.70
C THR A 2 -4.53 14.69 22.44
N ASP A 3 -3.87 14.92 21.31
CA ASP A 3 -4.33 14.56 19.97
C ASP A 3 -4.63 13.06 19.90
N ARG A 4 -5.91 12.71 19.83
CA ARG A 4 -6.41 11.32 19.71
C ARG A 4 -6.30 10.79 18.27
N LEU A 5 -5.71 11.54 17.33
CA LEU A 5 -5.65 11.18 15.91
C LEU A 5 -4.39 10.38 15.55
N THR A 6 -3.37 10.37 16.39
CA THR A 6 -2.09 9.65 16.16
C THR A 6 -2.15 8.12 16.33
N CYS A 7 -3.30 7.54 16.69
CA CYS A 7 -3.45 6.09 16.94
C CYS A 7 -4.38 5.38 15.92
N LEU A 8 -4.91 6.08 14.91
CA LEU A 8 -5.63 5.40 13.83
C LEU A 8 -4.61 4.58 13.04
N PRO A 9 -4.82 3.26 12.86
CA PRO A 9 -3.89 2.45 12.09
C PRO A 9 -3.76 3.05 10.69
N MET A 10 -2.52 3.30 10.26
CA MET A 10 -2.26 3.79 8.90
C MET A 10 -2.91 2.80 7.93
N ALA A 11 -3.86 3.26 7.13
CA ALA A 11 -4.52 2.41 6.15
C ALA A 11 -3.46 1.83 5.22
N SER A 12 -3.50 0.52 5.00
CA SER A 12 -2.54 -0.16 4.14
C SER A 12 -3.16 -0.38 2.76
N VAL A 13 -2.31 -0.35 1.72
CA VAL A 13 -2.71 -0.42 0.32
C VAL A 13 -1.81 -1.40 -0.41
N LEU A 14 -2.40 -2.34 -1.16
CA LEU A 14 -1.68 -3.23 -2.07
C LEU A 14 -1.79 -2.69 -3.50
N VAL A 15 -0.67 -2.25 -4.07
CA VAL A 15 -0.57 -1.80 -5.47
C VAL A 15 -0.18 -2.98 -6.35
N VAL A 16 -1.00 -3.30 -7.34
CA VAL A 16 -0.73 -4.35 -8.34
C VAL A 16 -0.55 -3.68 -9.68
N GLU A 17 0.70 -3.59 -10.14
CA GLU A 17 1.05 -2.83 -11.33
C GLU A 17 2.27 -3.48 -11.98
N ASP A 18 2.22 -3.81 -13.27
CA ASP A 18 3.28 -4.51 -13.98
C ASP A 18 4.38 -3.56 -14.47
N ASP A 19 4.02 -2.34 -14.87
CA ASP A 19 4.99 -1.35 -15.31
C ASP A 19 5.79 -0.77 -14.13
N PRO A 20 7.13 -0.87 -14.12
CA PRO A 20 7.95 -0.42 -13.00
C PRO A 20 7.94 1.11 -12.79
N VAL A 21 7.72 1.89 -13.85
CA VAL A 21 7.69 3.35 -13.79
C VAL A 21 6.37 3.81 -13.17
N ILE A 22 5.25 3.25 -13.63
CA ILE A 22 3.92 3.56 -13.08
C ILE A 22 3.84 3.10 -11.62
N ARG A 23 4.32 1.88 -11.33
CA ARG A 23 4.35 1.34 -9.96
C ARG A 23 5.12 2.25 -9.01
N ALA A 24 6.29 2.77 -9.42
CA ALA A 24 7.07 3.69 -8.61
C ALA A 24 6.32 5.01 -8.32
N ALA A 25 5.67 5.59 -9.33
CA ALA A 25 4.87 6.81 -9.15
C ALA A 25 3.70 6.61 -8.18
N LEU A 26 3.01 5.46 -8.24
CA LEU A 26 1.93 5.13 -7.32
C LEU A 26 2.42 4.98 -5.87
N ILE A 27 3.57 4.33 -5.66
CA ILE A 27 4.19 4.20 -4.34
C ILE A 27 4.51 5.57 -3.77
N GLU A 28 5.16 6.45 -4.55
CA GLU A 28 5.53 7.79 -4.11
C GLU A 28 4.30 8.60 -3.67
N VAL A 29 3.25 8.62 -4.51
CA VAL A 29 2.02 9.35 -4.19
C VAL A 29 1.36 8.79 -2.94
N LEU A 30 1.16 7.47 -2.84
CA LEU A 30 0.44 6.86 -1.71
C LEU A 30 1.21 6.97 -0.39
N THR A 31 2.53 6.76 -0.42
CA THR A 31 3.37 6.93 0.77
C THR A 31 3.41 8.40 1.22
N GLY A 32 3.43 9.34 0.27
CA GLY A 32 3.33 10.78 0.55
C GLY A 32 2.02 11.20 1.23
N HIS A 33 0.95 10.41 1.08
CA HIS A 33 -0.33 10.60 1.76
C HIS A 33 -0.43 9.84 3.10
N GLY A 34 0.63 9.15 3.53
CA GLY A 34 0.66 8.43 4.80
C GLY A 34 0.08 7.01 4.75
N TYR A 35 -0.13 6.43 3.57
CA TYR A 35 -0.51 5.01 3.46
C TYR A 35 0.69 4.08 3.65
N ALA A 36 0.44 2.92 4.27
CA ALA A 36 1.40 1.83 4.26
C ALA A 36 1.27 1.02 2.96
N VAL A 37 2.25 1.11 2.06
CA VAL A 37 2.14 0.55 0.71
C VAL A 37 2.86 -0.79 0.61
N LYS A 38 2.16 -1.82 0.11
CA LYS A 38 2.70 -3.08 -0.41
C LYS A 38 2.57 -3.11 -1.92
N THR A 39 3.42 -3.85 -2.61
CA THR A 39 3.47 -3.86 -4.08
C THR A 39 3.57 -5.28 -4.61
N ALA A 40 2.87 -5.55 -5.70
CA ALA A 40 3.03 -6.76 -6.50
C ALA A 40 3.21 -6.36 -7.96
N HIS A 41 4.11 -7.04 -8.67
CA HIS A 41 4.35 -6.77 -10.09
C HIS A 41 3.46 -7.61 -11.02
N GLN A 42 2.65 -8.51 -10.44
CA GLN A 42 1.74 -9.38 -11.16
C GLN A 42 0.58 -9.86 -10.27
N GLY A 43 -0.55 -10.23 -10.88
CA GLY A 43 -1.75 -10.62 -10.15
C GLY A 43 -1.59 -11.84 -9.23
N PHE A 44 -0.77 -12.84 -9.62
CA PHE A 44 -0.59 -14.05 -8.79
C PHE A 44 0.15 -13.74 -7.47
N GLU A 45 1.12 -12.83 -7.53
CA GLU A 45 1.80 -12.33 -6.32
C GLU A 45 0.81 -11.58 -5.44
N ALA A 46 -0.02 -10.71 -6.03
CA ALA A 46 -1.04 -9.98 -5.29
C ALA A 46 -2.06 -10.89 -4.60
N LEU A 47 -2.51 -11.95 -5.28
CA LEU A 47 -3.45 -12.94 -4.73
C LEU A 47 -2.85 -13.70 -3.54
N ARG A 48 -1.57 -14.07 -3.64
CA ARG A 48 -0.85 -14.69 -2.53
C ARG A 48 -0.76 -13.74 -1.34
N ASP A 49 -0.42 -12.47 -1.58
CA ASP A 49 -0.19 -11.51 -0.51
C ASP A 49 -1.49 -11.12 0.21
N ILE A 50 -2.60 -10.95 -0.53
CA ILE A 50 -3.89 -10.58 0.05
C ILE A 50 -4.55 -11.71 0.84
N THR A 51 -4.27 -12.97 0.48
CA THR A 51 -4.75 -14.13 1.24
C THR A 51 -3.97 -14.35 2.53
N GLN A 52 -2.72 -13.90 2.60
CA GLN A 52 -1.90 -13.93 3.81
C GLN A 52 -2.22 -12.79 4.77
N SER A 53 -2.47 -11.60 4.22
CA SER A 53 -2.77 -10.40 5.02
C SER A 53 -3.56 -9.39 4.18
N PRO A 54 -4.83 -9.12 4.52
CA PRO A 54 -5.59 -8.05 3.87
C PRO A 54 -4.90 -6.70 4.10
N PRO A 55 -4.86 -5.82 3.09
CA PRO A 55 -4.34 -4.48 3.25
C PRO A 55 -5.21 -3.61 4.17
#